data_AF-A0A946AJI2-F1
#
_entry.id   AF-A0A946AJI2-F1
#
_cell.length_a   1.000
_cell.length_b   1.000
_cell.length_c   1.000
_cell.angle_alpha   90.00
_cell.angle_beta   90.00
_cell.angle_gamma   90.00
#
_symmetry.space_group_name_H-M   'P 1'
#
loop_
_entity.id
_entity.type
_entity.pdbx_description
1 polymer ?
#
loop_
_entity_poly.entity_id
_entity_poly.type
_entity_poly.pdbx_seq_one_letter_code
_entity_poly.pdbx_strand_id
1 'polypeptide(L)'
;MPDPLVVAIFLTFFRIATALQLAADIPQVLMVLTTGESWTNTVQPLYAIPVLAVARLRVRNVMVYGVTICILLRTIYLNALYFF
;
A
#
# COMPACT_ATOMS: atom_id res chain seq x y z
N MET A 1 -10.08 9.57 18.16
CA MET A 1 -9.43 8.57 17.29
C MET A 1 -8.01 9.02 17.07
N PRO A 2 -6.99 8.18 17.33
CA PRO A 2 -5.63 8.50 16.92
C PRO A 2 -5.59 8.71 15.40
N ASP A 3 -4.71 9.59 14.94
CA ASP A 3 -4.54 9.83 13.51
C ASP A 3 -4.12 8.54 12.78
N PRO A 4 -4.50 8.36 11.50
CA PRO A 4 -4.23 7.13 10.75
C PRO A 4 -2.74 6.79 10.64
N LEU A 5 -1.85 7.79 10.69
CA LEU A 5 -0.41 7.62 10.60
C LEU A 5 0.16 7.01 11.87
N VAL A 6 -0.26 7.47 13.06
CA VAL A 6 0.13 6.86 14.34
C VAL A 6 -0.32 5.41 14.41
N VAL A 7 -1.50 5.07 13.89
CA VAL A 7 -1.98 3.68 13.84
C VAL A 7 -1.12 2.81 12.92
N ALA A 8 -0.79 3.29 11.71
CA ALA A 8 0.03 2.54 10.76
C ALA A 8 1.47 2.31 11.27
N ILE A 9 2.06 3.33 11.89
CA ILE A 9 3.38 3.24 12.52
C ILE A 9 3.36 2.22 13.67
N PHE A 10 2.34 2.29 14.54
CA PHE A 10 2.19 1.35 15.65
C PHE A 10 2.05 -0.10 15.17
N LEU A 11 1.20 -0.34 14.16
CA LEU A 11 0.99 -1.67 13.59
C LEU A 11 2.26 -2.21 12.91
N THR A 12 3.08 -1.34 12.32
CA THR A 12 4.37 -1.73 11.73
C THR A 12 5.34 -2.20 12.80
N PHE A 13 5.51 -1.44 13.89
CA PHE A 13 6.37 -1.85 15.00
C PHE A 13 5.90 -3.14 15.66
N PHE A 14 4.58 -3.28 15.86
CA PHE A 14 4.00 -4.50 16.42
C PHE A 14 4.27 -5.73 15.54
N ARG A 15 4.15 -5.60 14.21
CA ARG A 15 4.43 -6.68 13.26
C ARG A 15 5.89 -7.08 13.21
N ILE A 16 6.82 -6.13 13.29
CA ILE A 16 8.27 -6.42 13.34
C ILE A 16 8.61 -7.17 14.64
N ALA A 17 8.06 -6.73 15.77
CA ALA A 17 8.25 -7.42 17.05
C ALA A 17 7.69 -8.86 17.03
N THR A 18 6.56 -9.06 16.36
CA THR A 18 5.95 -10.38 16.16
C THR A 18 6.82 -11.27 15.27
N ALA A 19 7.34 -10.73 14.15
CA ALA A 19 8.23 -11.47 13.25
C ALA A 19 9.51 -11.95 13.95
N LEU A 20 10.07 -11.12 14.84
CA LEU A 20 11.25 -11.47 15.63
C LEU A 20 10.98 -12.66 16.59
N GLN A 21 9.78 -12.73 17.18
CA GLN A 21 9.36 -13.84 18.04
C GLN A 21 9.11 -15.13 17.27
N LEU A 22 8.64 -15.03 16.02
CA LEU A 22 8.42 -16.19 15.14
C LEU A 22 9.69 -16.64 14.40
N ALA A 23 10.85 -16.02 14.67
CA ALA A 23 12.10 -16.23 13.93
C ALA A 23 11.92 -16.10 12.40
N ALA A 24 11.00 -15.23 11.97
CA ALA A 24 10.73 -14.95 10.57
C ALA A 24 11.74 -13.95 10.01
N ASP A 25 12.03 -14.05 8.72
CA ASP A 25 12.95 -13.14 8.04
C ASP A 25 12.38 -11.71 8.00
N ILE A 26 13.04 -10.79 8.70
CA ILE A 26 12.60 -9.40 8.84
C ILE A 26 12.54 -8.67 7.48
N PRO A 27 13.55 -8.78 6.60
CA PRO A 27 13.50 -8.24 5.24
C PRO A 27 12.26 -8.67 4.45
N GLN A 28 11.95 -9.97 4.40
CA GLN A 28 10.76 -10.45 3.71
C GLN A 28 9.47 -9.92 4.32
N VAL A 29 9.36 -9.87 5.66
CA VAL A 29 8.18 -9.30 6.34
C VAL A 29 7.99 -7.81 6.02
N LEU A 30 9.07 -7.03 6.02
CA LEU A 30 9.03 -5.62 5.63
C LEU A 30 8.65 -5.43 4.17
N MET A 31 9.17 -6.28 3.27
CA MET A 31 8.84 -6.23 1.85
C MET A 31 7.35 -6.47 1.63
N VAL A 32 6.76 -7.50 2.25
CA VAL A 32 5.33 -7.78 2.17
C VAL A 32 4.50 -6.62 2.73
N LEU A 33 4.92 -6.08 3.87
CA LEU A 33 4.22 -4.98 4.53
C LEU A 33 4.18 -3.72 3.66
N THR A 34 5.35 -3.28 3.18
CA THR A 34 5.50 -2.06 2.36
C THR A 34 4.82 -2.20 1.00
N THR A 35 4.86 -3.40 0.42
CA THR A 35 4.16 -3.73 -0.81
C THR A 35 2.64 -3.69 -0.63
N GLY A 36 2.13 -4.17 0.50
CA GLY A 36 0.71 -4.11 0.86
C GLY A 36 0.20 -2.67 1.06
N GLU A 37 0.96 -1.84 1.76
CA GLU A 37 0.68 -0.41 1.95
C GLU A 37 0.66 0.37 0.62
N SER A 38 1.64 0.09 -0.25
CA SER A 38 1.73 0.74 -1.57
C SER A 38 0.54 0.37 -2.48
N TRP A 39 0.06 -0.87 -2.38
CA TRP A 39 -1.12 -1.34 -3.10
C TRP A 39 -2.40 -0.59 -2.68
N THR A 40 -2.68 -0.47 -1.38
CA THR A 40 -3.94 0.17 -0.91
C THR A 40 -3.94 1.66 -1.20
N ASN A 41 -2.76 2.30 -1.11
CA ASN A 41 -2.59 3.70 -1.49
C ASN A 41 -2.90 3.97 -2.98
N THR A 42 -2.79 2.96 -3.84
CA THR A 42 -3.07 3.10 -5.28
C THR A 42 -4.57 3.02 -5.60
N VAL A 43 -5.36 2.29 -4.80
CA VAL A 43 -6.84 2.22 -4.94
C VAL A 43 -7.48 3.58 -4.67
N GLN A 44 -6.95 4.29 -3.67
CA GLN A 44 -7.49 5.56 -3.22
C GLN A 44 -6.46 6.65 -3.48
N PRO A 45 -6.42 7.24 -4.69
CA PRO A 45 -5.39 8.18 -5.08
C PRO A 45 -5.66 9.56 -4.47
N LEU A 46 -5.53 9.68 -3.14
CA LEU A 46 -5.73 10.93 -2.40
C LEU A 46 -4.73 11.99 -2.85
N TYR A 47 -3.53 11.56 -3.25
CA TYR A 47 -2.49 12.38 -3.88
C TYR A 47 -2.90 12.94 -5.25
N ALA A 48 -3.90 12.36 -5.93
CA ALA A 48 -4.36 12.84 -7.23
C ALA A 48 -5.42 13.94 -7.13
N ILE A 49 -6.10 14.09 -5.98
CA ILE A 49 -7.16 15.11 -5.78
C ILE A 49 -6.67 16.54 -6.06
N PRO A 50 -5.47 16.98 -5.60
CA PRO A 50 -4.97 18.31 -5.89
C PRO A 50 -4.74 18.56 -7.38
N VAL A 51 -4.18 17.58 -8.08
CA VAL A 51 -3.91 17.65 -9.52
C VAL A 51 -5.20 17.66 -10.32
N LEU A 52 -6.19 16.87 -9.91
CA LEU A 52 -7.52 16.83 -10.50
C LEU A 52 -8.27 18.15 -10.35
N ALA A 53 -8.10 18.85 -9.22
CA ALA A 53 -8.68 20.17 -8.98
C ALA A 53 -8.12 21.23 -9.96
N VAL A 54 -6.81 21.19 -10.22
CA VAL A 54 -6.15 22.08 -11.20
C VAL A 54 -6.57 21.74 -12.62
N ALA A 55 -6.65 20.45 -12.97
CA ALA A 55 -7.04 19.98 -14.30
C ALA A 55 -8.56 20.05 -14.58
N ARG A 56 -9.38 20.41 -13.58
CA ARG A 56 -10.85 20.40 -13.64
C ARG A 56 -11.43 19.06 -14.13
N LEU A 57 -10.79 17.96 -13.74
CA LEU A 57 -11.19 16.61 -14.12
C LEU A 57 -12.05 15.96 -13.02
N ARG A 58 -12.99 15.12 -13.44
CA ARG A 58 -13.81 14.34 -12.51
C ARG A 58 -13.00 13.18 -11.92
N VAL A 59 -13.02 13.05 -10.59
CA VAL A 59 -12.35 11.97 -9.83
C VAL A 59 -12.68 10.57 -10.37
N ARG A 60 -13.92 10.36 -10.80
CA ARG A 60 -14.39 9.09 -11.37
C ARG A 60 -13.55 8.60 -12.55
N ASN A 61 -13.01 9.52 -13.36
CA ASN A 61 -12.23 9.14 -14.54
C ASN A 61 -10.86 8.59 -14.15
N VAL A 62 -10.22 9.14 -13.11
CA VAL A 62 -8.90 8.70 -12.65
C VAL A 62 -8.97 7.50 -11.70
N MET A 63 -10.05 7.41 -10.91
CA MET A 63 -10.23 6.29 -9.98
C MET A 63 -10.30 4.94 -10.70
N VAL A 64 -10.95 4.87 -11.87
CA VAL A 64 -11.01 3.62 -12.66
C VAL A 64 -9.61 3.20 -13.13
N TYR A 65 -8.77 4.14 -13.60
CA TYR A 65 -7.37 3.85 -13.94
C TYR A 65 -6.58 3.37 -12.71
N GLY A 66 -6.79 4.00 -11.55
CA GLY A 66 -6.18 3.58 -10.29
C GLY A 66 -6.53 2.13 -9.91
N VAL A 67 -7.81 1.75 -10.05
CA VAL A 67 -8.27 0.38 -9.80
C VAL A 67 -7.67 -0.62 -10.80
N THR A 68 -7.59 -0.27 -12.09
CA THR A 68 -6.96 -1.12 -13.11
C THR A 68 -5.48 -1.36 -12.82
N ILE A 69 -4.75 -0.28 -12.49
CA ILE A 69 -3.34 -0.36 -12.10
C ILE A 69 -3.18 -1.17 -10.82
N CYS A 70 -4.08 -1.02 -9.86
CA CYS A 70 -4.03 -1.76 -8.61
C CYS A 70 -4.07 -3.28 -8.86
N ILE A 71 -5.02 -3.75 -9.68
CA ILE A 71 -5.14 -5.17 -10.03
C ILE A 71 -3.87 -5.69 -10.71
N LEU A 72 -3.30 -4.92 -11.65
CA LEU A 72 -2.05 -5.25 -12.33
C LEU A 72 -0.87 -5.36 -11.35
N LEU A 73 -0.69 -4.35 -10.50
CA LEU A 73 0.38 -4.29 -9.52
C LEU A 73 0.31 -5.44 -8.52
N ARG A 74 -0.89 -5.86 -8.08
CA ARG A 74 -1.02 -7.04 -7.21
C ARG A 74 -0.56 -8.31 -7.85
N THR A 75 -0.89 -8.53 -9.11
CA THR A 75 -0.39 -9.71 -9.82
C THR A 75 1.13 -9.68 -9.87
N ILE A 76 1.74 -8.54 -10.17
CA ILE A 76 3.20 -8.39 -10.21
C ILE A 76 3.83 -8.66 -8.83
N TYR A 77 3.32 -8.01 -7.78
CA TYR A 77 3.86 -8.13 -6.44
C TYR A 77 3.70 -9.53 -5.83
N LEU A 78 2.58 -10.21 -6.09
CA LEU A 78 2.39 -11.61 -5.67
C LEU A 78 3.36 -12.54 -6.37
N ASN A 79 3.61 -12.33 -7.67
CA ASN A 79 4.61 -13.12 -8.38
C ASN A 79 6.01 -12.84 -7.84
N ALA A 80 6.37 -11.56 -7.62
CA ALA A 80 7.67 -11.21 -7.06
C ALA A 80 7.91 -11.89 -5.70
N LEU A 81 6.93 -11.87 -4.80
CA LEU A 81 7.01 -12.53 -3.50
C LEU A 81 7.07 -14.06 -3.58
N TYR A 82 6.53 -14.66 -4.63
CA TYR A 82 6.61 -16.10 -4.83
C TYR A 82 8.00 -16.54 -5.31
N PHE A 83 8.71 -15.67 -6.04
CA PHE A 83 10.03 -15.97 -6.60
C PHE A 83 11.21 -15.47 -5.74
N PHE A 84 11.01 -14.51 -4.84
CA PHE A 84 12.02 -13.86 -3.98
C PHE A 84 11.54 -13.75 -2.54
#